data_AF-A0A9W9YIX2-F1
#
_entry.id   AF-A0A9W9YIX2-F1
#
_cell.length_a   1.000
_cell.length_b   1.000
_cell.length_c   1.000
_cell.angle_alpha   90.00
_cell.angle_beta   90.00
_cell.angle_gamma   90.00
#
_symmetry.space_group_name_H-M   'P 1'
#
loop_
_entity.id
_entity.type
_entity.pdbx_description
1 polymer ?
#
loop_
_entity_poly.entity_id
_entity_poly.type
_entity_poly.pdbx_seq_one_letter_code
_entity_poly.pdbx_strand_id
1 'polypeptide(L)'
;MMSNYPGFYFDGDCNDPSVQDQMKKDFWNFIRGPYFPPPFCMIKPDCTEDSVTIFCGETSAPERRRKRRSVREVSIRYDYVKKFTDQESNDQAGQDAFNKEKAILETFRTEVDTHVKKADWRGFYATSKLELKDYDAKNYNLGPVEAYCSEDGAVVRKCNEADLKCPEPPCKCSKNTGTITKCTRCPVGTFYDSHEDNCTLCAEGTYSPNEGALACDKCPEGTWTIGTRQENFTACAAECGPGLFSSTGIATCSSCRIGTYSTGKQNKACVSCPAGTVTVITAAKGIEDCGMQCGPGTYSDNGVEPCLPCPAGSYQTDTGQTACLPCPGQESTHGTGASSTEYCGEVDTCVSSPCINGGTCVNTKESYRCDCAPGFKGQNCEKEIDECLATPCYKSSTCVNKVS
;
A
#
# COMPACT_ATOMS: atom_id res chain seq x y z
N MET A 1 -4.43 8.31 30.44
CA MET A 1 -5.31 8.76 31.55
C MET A 1 -5.45 7.60 32.53
N MET A 2 -4.87 7.67 33.73
CA MET A 2 -4.86 6.60 34.76
C MET A 2 -5.85 6.90 35.91
N SER A 3 -6.94 7.61 35.64
CA SER A 3 -7.83 8.18 36.67
C SER A 3 -8.84 7.21 37.29
N ASN A 4 -8.77 5.91 36.99
CA ASN A 4 -9.81 4.93 37.32
C ASN A 4 -9.34 3.76 38.21
N TYR A 5 -8.10 3.78 38.72
CA TYR A 5 -7.58 2.72 39.57
C TYR A 5 -7.38 3.20 41.00
N PRO A 6 -7.50 2.31 42.01
CA PRO A 6 -7.16 2.69 43.37
C PRO A 6 -5.72 3.12 43.48
N GLY A 7 -5.53 4.36 43.95
CA GLY A 7 -4.24 4.91 44.31
C GLY A 7 -3.91 4.55 45.76
N PHE A 8 -2.67 4.15 45.98
CA PHE A 8 -2.06 3.93 47.28
C PHE A 8 -0.81 4.80 47.40
N TYR A 9 -0.41 5.10 48.62
CA TYR A 9 0.89 5.63 48.96
C TYR A 9 1.75 4.49 49.48
N PHE A 10 2.93 4.34 48.92
CA PHE A 10 3.93 3.40 49.41
C PHE A 10 5.12 4.14 49.99
N ASP A 11 5.48 3.75 51.21
CA ASP A 11 6.67 4.26 51.90
C ASP A 11 7.93 3.45 51.50
N GLY A 12 8.50 3.75 50.33
CA GLY A 12 9.69 3.08 49.80
C GLY A 12 9.85 3.20 48.28
N ASP A 13 10.86 2.53 47.70
CA ASP A 13 11.07 2.53 46.25
C ASP A 13 10.23 1.45 45.57
N CYS A 14 9.03 1.83 45.12
CA CYS A 14 8.12 0.95 44.38
C CYS A 14 8.72 0.42 43.06
N ASN A 15 9.75 1.06 42.50
CA ASN A 15 10.36 0.60 41.24
C ASN A 15 11.25 -0.65 41.41
N ASP A 16 11.57 -1.06 42.64
CA ASP A 16 12.31 -2.29 42.88
C ASP A 16 11.45 -3.52 42.51
N PRO A 17 11.90 -4.39 41.60
CA PRO A 17 11.13 -5.57 41.18
C PRO A 17 10.72 -6.49 42.34
N SER A 18 11.59 -6.64 43.35
CA SER A 18 11.30 -7.48 44.52
C SER A 18 10.18 -6.90 45.38
N VAL A 19 10.10 -5.57 45.44
CA VAL A 19 9.04 -4.84 46.14
C VAL A 19 7.73 -4.92 45.36
N GLN A 20 7.77 -4.80 44.03
CA GLN A 20 6.57 -4.98 43.19
C GLN A 20 6.00 -6.39 43.30
N ASP A 21 6.84 -7.42 43.26
CA ASP A 21 6.40 -8.80 43.39
C ASP A 21 5.81 -9.07 44.77
N GLN A 22 6.39 -8.49 45.83
CA GLN A 22 5.80 -8.58 47.16
C GLN A 22 4.44 -7.87 47.24
N MET A 23 4.31 -6.66 46.66
CA MET A 23 3.04 -5.95 46.60
C MET A 23 1.97 -6.72 45.82
N LYS A 24 2.34 -7.36 44.70
CA LYS A 24 1.43 -8.23 43.94
C LYS A 24 0.92 -9.37 44.80
N LYS A 25 1.82 -10.08 45.49
CA LYS A 25 1.47 -11.19 46.39
C LYS A 25 0.58 -10.74 47.53
N ASP A 26 0.92 -9.63 48.18
CA ASP A 26 0.16 -9.11 49.31
C ASP A 26 -1.25 -8.69 48.87
N PHE A 27 -1.36 -7.99 47.73
CA PHE A 27 -2.65 -7.59 47.17
C PHE A 27 -3.49 -8.79 46.73
N TRP A 28 -2.88 -9.76 46.05
CA TRP A 28 -3.54 -11.00 45.63
C TRP A 28 -4.04 -11.81 46.84
N ASN A 29 -3.24 -11.92 47.90
CA ASN A 29 -3.66 -12.57 49.15
C ASN A 29 -4.79 -11.80 49.85
N PHE A 30 -4.78 -10.47 49.80
CA PHE A 30 -5.83 -9.64 50.39
C PHE A 30 -7.18 -9.83 49.70
N ILE A 31 -7.23 -9.82 48.36
CA ILE A 31 -8.47 -10.05 47.60
C ILE A 31 -8.98 -11.51 47.68
N ARG A 32 -8.13 -12.43 48.13
CA ARG A 32 -8.50 -13.83 48.47
C ARG A 32 -8.85 -14.05 49.94
N GLY A 33 -8.57 -13.07 50.79
CA GLY A 33 -8.75 -13.18 52.24
C GLY A 33 -10.21 -13.10 52.67
N PRO A 34 -10.55 -13.50 53.91
CA PRO A 34 -11.93 -13.57 54.41
C PRO A 34 -12.60 -12.20 54.57
N TYR A 35 -11.82 -11.11 54.48
CA TYR A 35 -12.28 -9.72 54.61
C TYR A 35 -12.67 -9.10 53.26
N PHE A 36 -12.29 -9.74 52.15
CA PHE A 36 -12.87 -9.52 50.84
C PHE A 36 -13.94 -10.62 50.67
N PRO A 37 -15.17 -10.31 50.21
CA PRO A 37 -16.24 -11.30 50.13
C PRO A 37 -15.78 -12.57 49.39
N PRO A 38 -16.06 -13.76 49.95
CA PRO A 38 -15.80 -15.03 49.27
C PRO A 38 -16.88 -15.22 48.22
N PRO A 39 -16.66 -14.67 47.02
CA PRO A 39 -16.43 -15.53 45.86
C PRO A 39 -15.39 -15.00 44.88
N PHE A 40 -14.70 -13.89 45.18
CA PHE A 40 -14.04 -13.09 44.14
C PHE A 40 -13.00 -13.85 43.30
N CYS A 41 -12.02 -14.47 43.96
CA CYS A 41 -11.01 -15.33 43.33
C CYS A 41 -11.21 -16.82 43.61
N MET A 42 -12.26 -17.18 44.35
CA MET A 42 -12.57 -18.58 44.67
C MET A 42 -13.47 -19.24 43.62
N ILE A 43 -14.25 -18.45 42.87
CA ILE A 43 -15.20 -18.98 41.87
C ILE A 43 -14.60 -19.06 40.45
N LYS A 44 -13.50 -18.34 40.17
CA LYS A 44 -12.88 -18.31 38.83
C LYS A 44 -11.45 -18.86 38.86
N PRO A 45 -11.11 -19.87 38.01
CA PRO A 45 -9.79 -20.50 37.98
C PRO A 45 -8.68 -19.59 37.44
N ASP A 46 -9.03 -18.49 36.77
CA ASP A 46 -8.07 -17.56 36.15
C ASP A 46 -7.59 -16.41 37.07
N CYS A 47 -8.04 -16.33 38.33
CA CYS A 47 -7.47 -15.37 39.30
C CYS A 47 -6.11 -15.85 39.82
N THR A 48 -5.05 -15.60 39.07
CA THR A 48 -3.66 -15.88 39.46
C THR A 48 -2.93 -14.62 39.92
N GLU A 49 -1.75 -14.76 40.53
CA GLU A 49 -0.92 -13.62 40.93
C GLU A 49 -0.60 -12.69 39.73
N ASP A 50 -0.45 -13.27 38.53
CA ASP A 50 -0.14 -12.56 37.28
C ASP A 50 -1.23 -11.60 36.82
N SER A 51 -2.47 -11.76 37.32
CA SER A 51 -3.57 -10.84 37.00
C SER A 51 -3.47 -9.50 37.75
N VAL A 52 -2.50 -9.35 38.68
CA VAL A 52 -2.21 -8.11 39.41
C VAL A 52 -1.00 -7.40 38.78
N THR A 53 -1.21 -6.19 38.30
CA THR A 53 -0.13 -5.30 37.82
C THR A 53 0.02 -4.09 38.73
N ILE A 54 1.25 -3.80 39.16
CA ILE A 54 1.59 -2.65 39.99
C ILE A 54 2.15 -1.55 39.10
N PHE A 55 1.59 -0.35 39.21
CA PHE A 55 2.08 0.85 38.55
C PHE A 55 2.61 1.82 39.60
N CYS A 56 3.90 2.13 39.53
CA CYS A 56 4.51 3.12 40.39
C CYS A 56 4.51 4.47 39.68
N GLY A 57 3.78 5.44 40.23
CA GLY A 57 3.74 6.81 39.76
C GLY A 57 4.99 7.61 40.13
N GLU A 58 4.97 8.88 39.73
CA GLU A 58 5.99 9.86 40.12
C GLU A 58 5.98 10.08 41.64
N THR A 59 7.13 10.49 42.20
CA THR A 59 7.26 10.79 43.63
C THR A 59 6.33 11.96 44.01
N SER A 60 5.15 11.65 44.54
CA SER A 60 4.26 12.66 45.09
C SER A 60 4.70 12.99 46.52
N ALA A 61 5.20 14.20 46.76
CA ALA A 61 5.40 14.69 48.13
C ALA A 61 4.03 15.04 48.74
N PRO A 62 3.55 14.36 49.80
CA PRO A 62 2.26 14.71 50.38
C PRO A 62 2.34 16.06 51.12
N GLU A 63 1.44 16.97 50.76
CA GLU A 63 1.42 18.39 51.12
C GLU A 63 1.21 18.66 52.62
N ARG A 64 0.86 17.65 53.43
CA ARG A 64 0.73 17.80 54.88
C ARG A 64 1.08 16.53 55.66
N ARG A 65 2.38 16.26 55.82
CA ARG A 65 3.09 16.18 57.12
C ARG A 65 4.38 15.34 57.01
N ARG A 66 5.49 16.07 57.05
CA ARG A 66 6.76 15.79 57.76
C ARG A 66 7.47 14.43 57.51
N LYS A 67 8.49 14.57 56.65
CA LYS A 67 9.90 14.18 56.85
C LYS A 67 10.31 12.73 56.49
N ARG A 68 11.02 12.68 55.35
CA ARG A 68 12.18 11.84 55.00
C ARG A 68 11.96 10.41 54.52
N ARG A 69 10.89 10.15 53.78
CA ARG A 69 10.84 8.93 52.96
C ARG A 69 10.24 9.23 51.59
N SER A 70 10.79 8.59 50.55
CA SER A 70 10.34 8.72 49.16
C SER A 70 8.98 8.02 49.02
N VAL A 71 7.91 8.69 49.44
CA VAL A 71 6.57 8.15 49.27
C VAL A 71 6.19 8.23 47.80
N ARG A 72 5.84 7.10 47.20
CA ARG A 72 5.38 7.03 45.81
C ARG A 72 3.89 6.75 45.77
N GLU A 73 3.24 7.33 44.77
CA GLU A 73 1.90 6.89 44.40
C GLU A 73 2.00 5.55 43.69
N VAL A 74 1.17 4.60 44.11
CA VAL A 74 1.12 3.25 43.55
C VAL A 74 -0.31 2.99 43.13
N SER A 75 -0.54 2.69 41.86
CA SER A 75 -1.83 2.24 41.36
C SER A 75 -1.77 0.75 41.11
N ILE A 76 -2.74 0.02 41.63
CA ILE A 76 -2.84 -1.43 41.41
C ILE A 76 -3.94 -1.67 40.38
N ARG A 77 -3.59 -2.30 39.27
CA ARG A 77 -4.54 -2.83 38.29
C ARG A 77 -4.69 -4.32 38.56
N TYR A 78 -5.93 -4.76 38.56
CA TYR A 78 -6.26 -6.17 38.60
C TYR A 78 -7.18 -6.47 37.43
N ASP A 79 -6.71 -7.31 36.51
CA ASP A 79 -7.44 -7.70 35.31
C ASP A 79 -8.25 -8.95 35.63
N TYR A 80 -9.52 -8.75 36.00
CA TYR A 80 -10.41 -9.86 36.38
C TYR A 80 -10.96 -10.63 35.18
N VAL A 81 -10.97 -10.00 34.01
CA VAL A 81 -11.34 -10.63 32.75
C VAL A 81 -10.04 -11.08 32.09
N LYS A 82 -9.84 -12.39 31.96
CA LYS A 82 -8.87 -12.91 31.00
C LYS A 82 -9.26 -12.33 29.65
N LYS A 83 -8.36 -11.60 28.99
CA LYS A 83 -8.59 -11.18 27.61
C LYS A 83 -9.09 -12.40 26.85
N PHE A 84 -10.28 -12.31 26.27
CA PHE A 84 -10.71 -13.31 25.31
C PHE A 84 -9.63 -13.34 24.24
N THR A 85 -8.83 -14.40 24.23
CA THR A 85 -7.89 -14.65 23.16
C THR A 85 -8.72 -15.11 21.97
N ASP A 86 -9.13 -14.13 21.18
CA ASP A 86 -9.52 -14.18 19.76
C ASP A 86 -10.49 -15.26 19.29
N GLN A 87 -11.26 -15.90 20.17
CA GLN A 87 -12.00 -17.12 19.81
C GLN A 87 -13.40 -17.26 20.41
N GLU A 88 -14.17 -16.18 20.53
CA GLU A 88 -15.64 -16.32 20.53
C GLU A 88 -16.20 -15.74 19.24
N SER A 89 -17.12 -16.51 18.63
CA SER A 89 -17.51 -16.37 17.24
C SER A 89 -18.09 -14.99 16.92
N ASN A 90 -17.68 -14.49 15.76
CA ASN A 90 -18.13 -13.24 15.16
C ASN A 90 -19.59 -13.30 14.65
N ASP A 91 -20.51 -14.01 15.29
CA ASP A 91 -21.91 -14.20 14.88
C ASP A 91 -22.91 -13.69 15.93
N GLN A 92 -24.21 -13.62 15.61
CA GLN A 92 -25.24 -13.12 16.55
C GLN A 92 -25.27 -13.94 17.85
N ALA A 93 -25.00 -15.25 17.79
CA ALA A 93 -25.01 -16.14 18.95
C ALA A 93 -23.78 -15.92 19.85
N GLY A 94 -22.60 -15.70 19.27
CA GLY A 94 -21.40 -15.27 19.99
C GLY A 94 -21.57 -13.86 20.57
N GLN A 95 -22.22 -12.95 19.82
CA GLN A 95 -22.59 -11.63 20.31
C GLN A 95 -23.62 -11.69 21.45
N ASP A 96 -24.59 -12.60 21.39
CA ASP A 96 -25.61 -12.78 22.43
C ASP A 96 -25.05 -13.51 23.66
N ALA A 97 -24.17 -14.49 23.47
CA ALA A 97 -23.42 -15.15 24.53
C ALA A 97 -22.48 -14.16 25.23
N PHE A 98 -21.76 -13.34 24.46
CA PHE A 98 -20.97 -12.23 24.97
C PHE A 98 -21.84 -11.19 25.68
N ASN A 99 -22.96 -10.77 25.12
CA ASN A 99 -23.86 -9.81 25.78
C ASN A 99 -24.43 -10.37 27.09
N LYS A 100 -24.69 -11.67 27.15
CA LYS A 100 -25.12 -12.38 28.35
C LYS A 100 -23.99 -12.48 29.37
N GLU A 101 -22.78 -12.80 28.94
CA GLU A 101 -21.60 -12.85 29.82
C GLU A 101 -21.22 -11.46 30.31
N LYS A 102 -21.23 -10.44 29.45
CA LYS A 102 -21.12 -9.02 29.80
C LYS A 102 -22.14 -8.62 30.86
N ALA A 103 -23.41 -8.99 30.71
CA ALA A 103 -24.44 -8.68 31.71
C ALA A 103 -24.11 -9.33 33.06
N ILE A 104 -23.63 -10.59 33.07
CA ILE A 104 -23.18 -11.30 34.29
C ILE A 104 -21.95 -10.61 34.91
N LEU A 105 -21.00 -10.20 34.07
CA LEU A 105 -19.77 -9.50 34.43
C LEU A 105 -20.08 -8.10 35.01
N GLU A 106 -21.10 -7.40 34.51
CA GLU A 106 -21.56 -6.10 35.03
C GLU A 106 -22.25 -6.23 36.40
N THR A 107 -23.05 -7.28 36.64
CA THR A 107 -23.58 -7.57 37.99
C THR A 107 -22.46 -7.87 38.96
N PHE A 108 -21.53 -8.74 38.60
CA PHE A 108 -20.39 -9.09 39.44
C PHE A 108 -19.51 -7.87 39.74
N ARG A 109 -19.26 -7.02 38.73
CA ARG A 109 -18.54 -5.76 38.91
C ARG A 109 -19.20 -4.85 39.95
N THR A 110 -20.52 -4.77 39.96
CA THR A 110 -21.28 -3.98 40.94
C THR A 110 -21.14 -4.54 42.36
N GLU A 111 -21.10 -5.87 42.49
CA GLU A 111 -20.82 -6.54 43.76
C GLU A 111 -19.38 -6.26 44.23
N VAL A 112 -18.40 -6.42 43.35
CA VAL A 112 -16.97 -6.15 43.63
C VAL A 112 -16.77 -4.70 44.07
N ASP A 113 -17.32 -3.75 43.33
CA ASP A 113 -17.32 -2.34 43.70
C ASP A 113 -17.91 -2.15 45.11
N THR A 114 -19.11 -2.68 45.35
CA THR A 114 -19.79 -2.60 46.66
C THR A 114 -18.94 -3.16 47.80
N HIS A 115 -18.18 -4.22 47.55
CA HIS A 115 -17.35 -4.88 48.54
C HIS A 115 -15.99 -4.24 48.75
N VAL A 116 -15.35 -3.73 47.69
CA VAL A 116 -14.20 -2.84 47.77
C VAL A 116 -14.52 -1.63 48.64
N LYS A 117 -15.74 -1.07 48.52
CA LYS A 117 -16.22 0.02 49.40
C LYS A 117 -16.31 -0.37 50.88
N LYS A 118 -16.44 -1.66 51.19
CA LYS A 118 -16.66 -2.21 52.54
C LYS A 118 -15.44 -2.96 53.09
N ALA A 119 -14.37 -3.11 52.30
CA ALA A 119 -13.19 -3.88 52.67
C ALA A 119 -12.39 -3.20 53.80
N ASP A 120 -11.78 -4.02 54.66
CA ASP A 120 -10.93 -3.51 55.73
C ASP A 120 -9.51 -3.21 55.22
N TRP A 121 -9.34 -2.00 54.68
CA TRP A 121 -8.06 -1.50 54.18
C TRP A 121 -7.01 -1.30 55.29
N ARG A 122 -7.39 -1.29 56.57
CA ARG A 122 -6.43 -1.15 57.69
C ARG A 122 -5.61 -2.43 57.87
N GLY A 123 -6.25 -3.59 57.72
CA GLY A 123 -5.58 -4.88 57.72
C GLY A 123 -4.58 -5.00 56.56
N PHE A 124 -4.96 -4.53 55.37
CA PHE A 124 -4.07 -4.52 54.20
C PHE A 124 -2.85 -3.62 54.38
N TYR A 125 -3.04 -2.42 54.95
CA TYR A 125 -1.93 -1.52 55.27
C TYR A 125 -0.93 -2.16 56.23
N ALA A 126 -1.42 -2.89 57.24
CA ALA A 126 -0.55 -3.54 58.24
C ALA A 126 0.39 -4.59 57.64
N THR A 127 0.00 -5.25 56.54
CA THR A 127 0.80 -6.28 55.87
C THR A 127 1.64 -5.71 54.72
N SER A 128 1.05 -4.89 53.85
CA SER A 128 1.66 -4.43 52.60
C SER A 128 2.39 -3.08 52.71
N LYS A 129 2.16 -2.32 53.80
CA LYS A 129 2.58 -0.92 53.95
C LYS A 129 2.04 0.04 52.87
N LEU A 130 1.00 -0.37 52.14
CA LEU A 130 0.30 0.48 51.17
C LEU A 130 -0.84 1.23 51.86
N GLU A 131 -0.68 2.53 52.01
CA GLU A 131 -1.71 3.40 52.59
C GLU A 131 -2.67 3.82 51.47
N LEU A 132 -3.97 3.68 51.66
CA LEU A 132 -4.92 4.06 50.62
C LEU A 132 -4.94 5.58 50.42
N LYS A 133 -4.77 6.05 49.17
CA LYS A 133 -4.68 7.48 48.84
C LYS A 133 -5.95 8.24 49.18
N ASP A 134 -7.11 7.63 48.89
CA ASP A 134 -8.43 8.15 49.24
C ASP A 134 -9.35 7.00 49.69
N TYR A 135 -10.00 7.15 50.85
CA TYR A 135 -11.05 6.24 51.32
C TYR A 135 -12.38 6.39 50.55
N ASP A 136 -12.45 7.30 49.57
CA ASP A 136 -13.63 7.43 48.71
C ASP A 136 -13.63 6.30 47.68
N ALA A 137 -14.47 5.31 47.94
CA ALA A 137 -14.63 4.14 47.11
C ALA A 137 -15.14 4.45 45.68
N LYS A 138 -15.50 5.71 45.36
CA LYS A 138 -15.78 6.18 44.01
C LYS A 138 -14.55 6.27 43.10
N ASN A 139 -13.34 6.29 43.66
CA ASN A 139 -12.09 6.29 42.88
C ASN A 139 -11.72 4.91 42.33
N TYR A 140 -12.44 3.86 42.74
CA TYR A 140 -12.29 2.49 42.26
C TYR A 140 -13.24 2.26 41.09
N ASN A 141 -13.08 3.03 40.02
CA ASN A 141 -13.93 2.84 38.86
C ASN A 141 -13.39 1.64 38.06
N LEU A 142 -13.93 0.45 38.34
CA LEU A 142 -13.82 -0.66 37.39
C LEU A 142 -14.27 -0.07 36.02
N GLY A 143 -13.56 -0.28 34.92
CA GLY A 143 -14.02 0.23 33.60
C GLY A 143 -15.26 -0.55 33.12
N PRO A 144 -16.19 0.01 32.31
CA PRO A 144 -17.30 -0.78 31.76
C PRO A 144 -16.76 -1.98 30.96
N VAL A 145 -17.54 -3.06 30.85
CA VAL A 145 -17.20 -4.17 29.94
C VAL A 145 -17.48 -3.68 28.51
N GLU A 146 -16.44 -3.42 27.74
CA GLU A 146 -16.56 -2.95 26.35
C GLU A 146 -17.23 -4.02 25.48
N ALA A 147 -18.22 -3.64 24.66
CA ALA A 147 -18.80 -4.54 23.64
C ALA A 147 -17.88 -4.59 22.42
N TYR A 148 -17.77 -5.73 21.74
CA TYR A 148 -16.86 -5.90 20.61
C TYR A 148 -17.57 -6.15 19.26
N CYS A 149 -17.62 -5.12 18.41
CA CYS A 149 -16.97 -5.15 17.10
C CYS A 149 -16.02 -3.94 17.13
N SER A 150 -14.72 -4.15 16.91
CA SER A 150 -13.71 -3.11 17.14
C SER A 150 -13.72 -1.97 16.10
N GLU A 151 -13.24 -0.80 16.53
CA GLU A 151 -13.26 0.51 15.86
C GLU A 151 -12.45 0.62 14.54
N ASP A 152 -11.62 -0.37 14.18
CA ASP A 152 -10.81 -0.37 12.94
C ASP A 152 -11.35 -1.29 11.81
N GLY A 153 -12.58 -1.76 11.96
CA GLY A 153 -13.35 -2.32 10.87
C GLY A 153 -13.71 -3.80 11.04
N ALA A 154 -14.95 -4.09 10.74
CA ALA A 154 -15.37 -5.42 10.39
C ALA A 154 -16.59 -5.24 9.49
N VAL A 155 -16.71 -6.04 8.43
CA VAL A 155 -17.98 -6.06 7.71
C VAL A 155 -19.01 -6.76 8.56
N VAL A 156 -20.00 -5.96 8.94
CA VAL A 156 -21.24 -6.39 9.56
C VAL A 156 -22.24 -6.68 8.44
N ARG A 157 -22.50 -7.96 8.16
CA ARG A 157 -23.50 -8.36 7.15
C ARG A 157 -24.87 -8.51 7.81
N LYS A 158 -25.87 -7.84 7.25
CA LYS A 158 -27.24 -7.79 7.77
C LYS A 158 -28.16 -8.70 6.96
N CYS A 159 -28.45 -9.90 7.44
CA CYS A 159 -29.28 -10.88 6.71
C CYS A 159 -30.66 -11.02 7.35
N ASN A 160 -31.70 -11.19 6.54
CA ASN A 160 -33.02 -11.56 7.05
C ASN A 160 -33.08 -13.09 7.23
N GLU A 161 -33.94 -13.58 8.13
CA GLU A 161 -34.15 -15.04 8.32
C GLU A 161 -34.49 -15.79 7.03
N ALA A 162 -35.06 -15.11 6.03
CA ALA A 162 -35.35 -15.67 4.71
C ALA A 162 -34.09 -15.89 3.86
N ASP A 163 -33.04 -15.07 4.03
CA ASP A 163 -31.77 -15.19 3.30
C ASP A 163 -30.89 -16.34 3.83
N LEU A 164 -31.15 -16.80 5.05
CA LEU A 164 -30.48 -17.93 5.71
C LEU A 164 -31.07 -19.30 5.33
N LYS A 165 -32.23 -19.32 4.66
CA LYS A 165 -32.91 -20.54 4.21
C LYS A 165 -32.60 -20.83 2.74
N CYS A 166 -31.36 -21.21 2.44
CA CYS A 166 -30.97 -21.66 1.11
C CYS A 166 -30.99 -23.20 1.04
N PRO A 167 -31.36 -23.78 -0.12
CA PRO A 167 -31.47 -25.22 -0.28
C PRO A 167 -30.12 -25.97 -0.25
N GLU A 168 -28.98 -25.29 -0.51
CA GLU A 168 -27.64 -25.90 -0.44
C GLU A 168 -26.59 -24.94 0.20
N PRO A 169 -25.79 -25.38 1.20
CA PRO A 169 -24.71 -24.57 1.81
C PRO A 169 -23.43 -24.51 0.94
N PRO A 170 -22.61 -23.44 1.06
CA PRO A 170 -22.75 -22.32 1.99
C PRO A 170 -23.74 -21.25 1.49
N CYS A 171 -24.67 -20.89 2.37
CA CYS A 171 -25.64 -19.82 2.16
C CYS A 171 -24.96 -18.44 1.99
N LYS A 172 -25.27 -17.73 0.90
CA LYS A 172 -24.78 -16.36 0.63
C LYS A 172 -25.91 -15.33 0.79
N CYS A 173 -25.83 -14.42 1.76
CA CYS A 173 -26.83 -13.34 1.92
C CYS A 173 -26.74 -12.26 0.83
N SER A 174 -27.69 -12.18 -0.08
CA SER A 174 -27.64 -11.19 -1.17
C SER A 174 -27.98 -9.73 -0.78
N LYS A 175 -28.44 -9.45 0.45
CA LYS A 175 -28.95 -8.11 0.85
C LYS A 175 -28.54 -7.72 2.27
N ASN A 176 -28.49 -6.41 2.53
CA ASN A 176 -28.01 -5.78 3.78
C ASN A 176 -29.17 -5.23 4.64
N THR A 177 -30.22 -6.02 4.86
CA THR A 177 -31.51 -5.53 5.38
C THR A 177 -31.98 -6.14 6.71
N GLY A 178 -31.20 -7.02 7.37
CA GLY A 178 -31.60 -7.74 8.59
C GLY A 178 -30.74 -7.59 9.84
N THR A 179 -30.80 -8.59 10.74
CA THR A 179 -30.04 -8.63 12.01
C THR A 179 -28.56 -8.92 11.75
N ILE A 180 -27.70 -8.55 12.70
CA ILE A 180 -26.24 -8.68 12.56
C ILE A 180 -25.88 -10.16 12.68
N THR A 181 -25.59 -10.82 11.55
CA THR A 181 -25.33 -12.27 11.58
C THR A 181 -23.85 -12.64 11.59
N LYS A 182 -22.94 -11.74 11.14
CA LYS A 182 -21.50 -11.99 11.01
C LYS A 182 -20.67 -10.68 11.09
N CYS A 183 -19.57 -10.67 11.84
CA CYS A 183 -18.61 -9.55 12.04
C CYS A 183 -17.19 -9.98 11.60
N THR A 184 -16.80 -9.82 10.33
CA THR A 184 -15.46 -10.28 9.88
C THR A 184 -14.40 -9.20 10.10
N ARG A 185 -13.45 -9.40 11.05
CA ARG A 185 -12.28 -8.53 11.23
C ARG A 185 -11.08 -9.06 10.46
N CYS A 186 -10.69 -8.39 9.39
CA CYS A 186 -9.58 -8.81 8.53
C CYS A 186 -8.22 -8.41 9.10
N PRO A 187 -7.18 -9.27 9.06
CA PRO A 187 -5.87 -8.92 9.58
C PRO A 187 -5.25 -7.75 8.81
N VAL A 188 -4.26 -7.08 9.42
CA VAL A 188 -3.50 -6.01 8.78
C VAL A 188 -2.99 -6.43 7.39
N GLY A 189 -3.03 -5.49 6.46
CA GLY A 189 -2.67 -5.68 5.05
C GLY A 189 -3.66 -6.53 4.24
N THR A 190 -4.84 -6.77 4.77
CA THR A 190 -5.99 -7.36 4.06
C THR A 190 -7.24 -6.51 4.27
N PHE A 191 -8.21 -6.64 3.37
CA PHE A 191 -9.53 -6.01 3.49
C PHE A 191 -10.65 -7.02 3.22
N TYR A 192 -11.86 -6.74 3.69
CA TYR A 192 -12.99 -7.63 3.44
C TYR A 192 -13.59 -7.42 2.05
N ASP A 193 -13.59 -8.44 1.21
CA ASP A 193 -14.31 -8.45 -0.07
C ASP A 193 -15.71 -9.06 0.10
N SER A 194 -16.73 -8.22 -0.10
CA SER A 194 -18.13 -8.64 -0.05
C SER A 194 -18.55 -9.67 -1.13
N HIS A 195 -17.83 -9.75 -2.24
CA HIS A 195 -18.11 -10.70 -3.33
C HIS A 195 -17.56 -12.08 -3.01
N GLU A 196 -16.36 -12.13 -2.45
CA GLU A 196 -15.69 -13.37 -2.04
C GLU A 196 -16.10 -13.81 -0.62
N ASP A 197 -16.73 -12.92 0.17
CA ASP A 197 -17.06 -13.10 1.59
C ASP A 197 -15.84 -13.53 2.42
N ASN A 198 -14.68 -12.95 2.08
CA ASN A 198 -13.37 -13.31 2.62
C ASN A 198 -12.46 -12.08 2.74
N CYS A 199 -11.42 -12.21 3.56
CA CYS A 199 -10.35 -11.20 3.63
C CYS A 199 -9.40 -11.40 2.45
N THR A 200 -9.35 -10.41 1.58
CA THR A 200 -8.49 -10.36 0.40
C THR A 200 -7.28 -9.48 0.68
N LEU A 201 -6.15 -9.84 0.08
CA LEU A 201 -4.91 -9.12 0.27
C LEU A 201 -5.00 -7.72 -0.34
N CYS A 202 -4.41 -6.74 0.35
CA CYS A 202 -4.17 -5.46 -0.30
C CYS A 202 -3.29 -5.67 -1.53
N ALA A 203 -3.64 -5.01 -2.63
CA ALA A 203 -2.84 -5.03 -3.82
C ALA A 203 -1.62 -4.11 -3.66
N GLU A 204 -0.58 -4.37 -4.42
CA GLU A 204 0.55 -3.44 -4.59
C GLU A 204 -0.02 -2.07 -4.99
N GLY A 205 0.41 -0.99 -4.35
CA GLY A 205 -0.30 0.30 -4.44
C GLY A 205 -1.04 0.68 -3.17
N THR A 206 -1.41 -0.31 -2.36
CA THR A 206 -2.36 -0.15 -1.27
C THR A 206 -1.95 -0.89 0.00
N TYR A 207 -2.38 -0.40 1.16
CA TYR A 207 -2.03 -0.95 2.46
C TYR A 207 -3.22 -0.91 3.43
N SER A 208 -3.12 -1.70 4.50
CA SER A 208 -4.08 -1.69 5.61
C SER A 208 -3.30 -1.76 6.92
N PRO A 209 -3.13 -0.63 7.64
CA PRO A 209 -2.28 -0.56 8.83
C PRO A 209 -2.94 -1.13 10.08
N ASN A 210 -4.27 -1.22 10.07
CA ASN A 210 -5.07 -1.68 11.19
C ASN A 210 -5.90 -2.90 10.79
N GLU A 211 -6.20 -3.77 11.75
CA GLU A 211 -7.07 -4.93 11.50
C GLU A 211 -8.51 -4.46 11.33
N GLY A 212 -9.14 -4.90 10.24
CA GLY A 212 -10.55 -4.70 10.02
C GLY A 212 -10.96 -4.04 8.72
N ALA A 213 -9.99 -3.70 7.88
CA ALA A 213 -10.22 -2.81 6.75
C ALA A 213 -11.35 -3.26 5.82
N LEU A 214 -12.21 -2.31 5.46
CA LEU A 214 -13.28 -2.48 4.47
C LEU A 214 -12.80 -2.27 3.03
N ALA A 215 -11.66 -1.60 2.90
CA ALA A 215 -10.92 -1.35 1.68
C ALA A 215 -9.48 -1.05 2.07
N CYS A 216 -8.52 -1.30 1.17
CA CYS A 216 -7.14 -0.89 1.39
C CYS A 216 -6.93 0.58 1.03
N ASP A 217 -6.16 1.28 1.86
CA ASP A 217 -5.78 2.66 1.63
C ASP A 217 -4.72 2.72 0.53
N LYS A 218 -4.79 3.72 -0.35
CA LYS A 218 -3.74 3.94 -1.35
C LYS A 218 -2.51 4.51 -0.67
N CYS A 219 -1.33 3.97 -1.00
CA CYS A 219 -0.08 4.59 -0.56
C CYS A 219 0.02 6.03 -1.11
N PRO A 220 0.43 7.00 -0.28
CA PRO A 220 0.70 8.35 -0.75
C PRO A 220 1.72 8.38 -1.90
N GLU A 221 1.57 9.34 -2.81
CA GLU A 221 2.49 9.51 -3.94
C GLU A 221 3.94 9.67 -3.45
N GLY A 222 4.90 9.02 -4.12
CA GLY A 222 6.32 9.03 -3.70
C GLY A 222 6.67 8.02 -2.57
N THR A 223 5.72 7.16 -2.18
CA THR A 223 5.93 6.04 -1.24
C THR A 223 5.64 4.69 -1.92
N TRP A 224 5.97 3.59 -1.25
CA TRP A 224 5.78 2.20 -1.74
C TRP A 224 5.35 1.28 -0.60
N THR A 225 4.58 0.23 -0.89
CA THR A 225 4.07 -0.70 0.14
C THR A 225 5.17 -1.60 0.70
N ILE A 226 5.31 -1.72 2.02
CA ILE A 226 6.23 -2.67 2.67
C ILE A 226 5.57 -4.04 2.78
N GLY A 227 6.28 -5.08 2.32
CA GLY A 227 5.85 -6.47 2.41
C GLY A 227 5.97 -7.18 1.06
N THR A 228 5.40 -8.37 0.97
CA THR A 228 5.26 -9.11 -0.29
C THR A 228 3.79 -9.50 -0.47
N ARG A 229 3.37 -9.87 -1.69
CA ARG A 229 2.02 -10.44 -1.92
C ARG A 229 1.75 -11.70 -1.10
N GLN A 230 2.75 -12.28 -0.45
CA GLN A 230 2.64 -13.44 0.42
C GLN A 230 2.59 -13.05 1.91
N GLU A 231 3.04 -11.85 2.27
CA GLU A 231 3.24 -11.37 3.65
C GLU A 231 2.35 -10.15 4.02
N ASN A 232 1.42 -9.77 3.14
CA ASN A 232 0.49 -8.63 3.24
C ASN A 232 1.18 -7.24 3.22
N PHE A 233 0.45 -6.22 2.77
CA PHE A 233 0.95 -4.83 2.76
C PHE A 233 0.34 -4.03 3.92
N THR A 234 1.08 -3.90 5.02
CA THR A 234 0.57 -3.29 6.27
C THR A 234 0.90 -1.82 6.41
N ALA A 235 1.92 -1.33 5.71
CA ALA A 235 2.34 0.07 5.76
C ALA A 235 3.00 0.48 4.44
N CYS A 236 3.15 1.78 4.22
CA CYS A 236 4.03 2.31 3.17
C CYS A 236 5.40 2.64 3.77
N ALA A 237 6.48 2.28 3.07
CA ALA A 237 7.84 2.63 3.42
C ALA A 237 8.17 4.07 3.04
N ALA A 238 9.14 4.63 3.75
CA ALA A 238 9.65 5.95 3.48
C ALA A 238 10.21 6.06 2.05
N GLU A 239 9.69 7.06 1.35
CA GLU A 239 10.43 7.96 0.47
C GLU A 239 11.26 7.28 -0.63
N CYS A 240 10.73 7.25 -1.86
CA CYS A 240 11.55 6.97 -3.04
C CYS A 240 12.64 8.05 -3.20
N GLY A 241 13.81 7.76 -2.64
CA GLY A 241 15.00 8.60 -2.65
C GLY A 241 15.51 8.90 -4.06
N PRO A 242 16.62 9.65 -4.16
CA PRO A 242 17.19 10.06 -5.43
C PRO A 242 17.44 8.87 -6.37
N GLY A 243 17.06 9.01 -7.64
CA GLY A 243 17.15 7.97 -8.67
C GLY A 243 15.98 6.99 -8.72
N LEU A 244 15.06 7.07 -7.77
CA LEU A 244 13.89 6.21 -7.69
C LEU A 244 12.62 7.04 -7.80
N PHE A 245 11.51 6.45 -8.25
CA PHE A 245 10.19 7.09 -8.29
C PHE A 245 9.04 6.09 -8.09
N SER A 246 7.87 6.60 -7.72
CA SER A 246 6.61 5.85 -7.63
C SER A 246 5.42 6.75 -7.98
N SER A 247 4.79 6.51 -9.13
CA SER A 247 3.63 7.28 -9.61
C SER A 247 2.35 6.98 -8.82
N THR A 248 2.20 5.75 -8.31
CA THR A 248 1.09 5.32 -7.44
C THR A 248 1.50 4.08 -6.63
N GLY A 249 2.11 4.26 -5.45
CA GLY A 249 2.19 3.22 -4.41
C GLY A 249 2.72 1.82 -4.78
N ILE A 250 3.34 1.60 -5.95
CA ILE A 250 3.68 0.26 -6.45
C ILE A 250 4.59 -0.45 -5.43
N ALA A 251 4.57 -1.78 -5.41
CA ALA A 251 5.27 -2.66 -4.47
C ALA A 251 6.73 -2.30 -4.18
N THR A 252 7.40 -1.61 -5.10
CA THR A 252 8.78 -1.16 -4.96
C THR A 252 8.98 0.12 -5.77
N CYS A 253 9.87 1.01 -5.32
CA CYS A 253 10.24 2.17 -6.12
C CYS A 253 10.92 1.72 -7.42
N SER A 254 10.47 2.26 -8.54
CA SER A 254 11.10 2.02 -9.84
C SER A 254 12.31 2.92 -10.01
N SER A 255 13.37 2.41 -10.64
CA SER A 255 14.50 3.23 -11.03
C SER A 255 14.15 4.16 -12.18
N CYS A 256 14.66 5.39 -12.13
CA CYS A 256 14.63 6.27 -13.28
C CYS A 256 15.35 5.61 -14.45
N ARG A 257 14.68 5.56 -15.60
CA ARG A 257 15.27 5.03 -16.82
C ARG A 257 16.32 6.00 -17.35
N ILE A 258 17.19 5.48 -18.19
CA ILE A 258 18.19 6.26 -18.96
C ILE A 258 17.51 7.47 -19.61
N GLY A 259 18.14 8.64 -19.53
CA GLY A 259 17.58 9.92 -19.96
C GLY A 259 16.65 10.62 -18.95
N THR A 260 16.44 10.05 -17.76
CA THR A 260 15.63 10.66 -16.70
C THR A 260 16.33 10.57 -15.35
N TYR A 261 16.02 11.49 -14.43
CA TYR A 261 16.61 11.57 -13.08
C TYR A 261 15.58 11.97 -12.02
N SER A 262 15.91 11.76 -10.74
CA SER A 262 15.10 12.27 -9.63
C SER A 262 15.99 12.62 -8.43
N THR A 263 15.74 13.77 -7.81
CA THR A 263 16.63 14.34 -6.76
C THR A 263 15.99 14.38 -5.38
N GLY A 264 14.66 14.31 -5.31
CA GLY A 264 13.90 14.41 -4.09
C GLY A 264 13.90 13.11 -3.29
N LYS A 265 13.27 13.16 -2.11
CA LYS A 265 13.03 11.96 -1.30
C LYS A 265 11.66 11.33 -1.57
N GLN A 266 10.69 12.06 -2.10
CA GLN A 266 9.34 11.56 -2.43
C GLN A 266 9.06 11.74 -3.91
N ASN A 267 9.87 11.08 -4.76
CA ASN A 267 9.78 11.28 -6.20
C ASN A 267 8.54 10.58 -6.78
N LYS A 268 7.63 11.39 -7.32
CA LYS A 268 6.38 10.92 -7.96
C LYS A 268 6.60 10.42 -9.39
N ALA A 269 7.56 11.03 -10.07
CA ALA A 269 7.98 10.69 -11.42
C ALA A 269 9.45 11.09 -11.59
N CYS A 270 10.11 10.50 -12.59
CA CYS A 270 11.43 10.97 -13.00
C CYS A 270 11.28 12.20 -13.91
N VAL A 271 12.20 13.14 -13.75
CA VAL A 271 12.32 14.34 -14.57
C VAL A 271 13.20 13.99 -15.76
N SER A 272 12.78 14.38 -16.97
CA SER A 272 13.61 14.25 -18.17
C SER A 272 14.85 15.12 -18.06
N CYS A 273 15.97 14.61 -18.56
CA CYS A 273 17.18 15.43 -18.69
C CYS A 273 16.90 16.66 -19.59
N PRO A 274 17.61 17.79 -19.37
CA PRO A 274 17.55 18.92 -20.28
C PRO A 274 17.82 18.51 -21.73
N ALA A 275 17.17 19.20 -22.66
CA ALA A 275 17.26 18.90 -24.08
C ALA A 275 18.74 18.80 -24.54
N GLY A 276 19.09 17.70 -25.20
CA GLY A 276 20.46 17.42 -25.65
C GLY A 276 21.36 16.68 -24.65
N THR A 277 20.90 16.41 -23.43
CA THR A 277 21.64 15.63 -22.41
C THR A 277 20.91 14.35 -22.03
N VAL A 278 21.61 13.29 -21.65
CA VAL A 278 21.05 12.01 -21.18
C VAL A 278 21.86 11.45 -20.01
N THR A 279 21.24 10.61 -19.20
CA THR A 279 21.90 9.77 -18.18
C THR A 279 22.19 8.40 -18.80
N VAL A 280 23.38 7.81 -18.60
CA VAL A 280 23.68 6.42 -19.06
C VAL A 280 23.48 5.35 -18.02
N ILE A 281 23.17 5.77 -16.80
CA ILE A 281 22.88 4.88 -15.70
C ILE A 281 21.38 4.84 -15.46
N THR A 282 20.89 3.67 -15.07
CA THR A 282 19.60 3.56 -14.42
C THR A 282 19.71 4.13 -13.00
N ALA A 283 18.61 4.71 -12.49
CA ALA A 283 18.52 5.37 -11.19
C ALA A 283 19.42 6.63 -11.01
N ALA A 284 19.44 7.52 -12.00
CA ALA A 284 20.14 8.81 -11.91
C ALA A 284 19.55 9.72 -10.81
N LYS A 285 20.42 10.21 -9.92
CA LYS A 285 20.10 10.88 -8.65
C LYS A 285 20.07 12.39 -8.76
N GLY A 286 20.59 12.95 -9.85
CA GLY A 286 20.85 14.38 -9.98
C GLY A 286 20.78 14.87 -11.41
N ILE A 287 20.57 16.17 -11.58
CA ILE A 287 20.76 16.81 -12.90
C ILE A 287 22.23 16.72 -13.34
N GLU A 288 23.17 16.62 -12.40
CA GLU A 288 24.58 16.33 -12.70
C GLU A 288 24.81 14.98 -13.40
N ASP A 289 23.90 14.02 -13.24
CA ASP A 289 23.98 12.74 -13.96
C ASP A 289 23.50 12.88 -15.43
N CYS A 290 22.79 13.97 -15.76
CA CYS A 290 22.46 14.38 -17.14
C CYS A 290 23.66 15.09 -17.77
N GLY A 291 24.74 14.33 -17.98
CA GLY A 291 26.01 14.86 -18.50
C GLY A 291 26.39 14.33 -19.88
N MET A 292 25.72 13.27 -20.37
CA MET A 292 26.07 12.70 -21.67
C MET A 292 25.30 13.37 -22.80
N GLN A 293 26.01 13.73 -23.85
CA GLN A 293 25.48 14.44 -25.00
C GLN A 293 25.23 13.45 -26.15
N CYS A 294 24.08 13.53 -26.83
CA CYS A 294 23.82 12.72 -28.03
C CYS A 294 24.96 12.90 -29.04
N GLY A 295 25.53 11.81 -29.55
CA GLY A 295 26.68 11.88 -30.44
C GLY A 295 26.31 12.47 -31.82
N PRO A 296 27.31 12.85 -32.64
CA PRO A 296 27.08 13.30 -34.01
C PRO A 296 26.24 12.30 -34.79
N GLY A 297 25.30 12.80 -35.60
CA GLY A 297 24.33 12.01 -36.36
C GLY A 297 23.08 11.63 -35.58
N THR A 298 22.99 11.98 -34.30
CA THR A 298 21.83 11.72 -33.46
C THR A 298 21.33 12.99 -32.79
N TYR A 299 20.03 13.02 -32.48
CA TYR A 299 19.38 14.13 -31.78
C TYR A 299 18.36 13.60 -30.78
N SER A 300 17.93 14.45 -29.85
CA SER A 300 16.79 14.16 -28.98
C SER A 300 15.99 15.42 -28.71
N ASP A 301 14.78 15.49 -29.28
CA ASP A 301 13.85 16.63 -29.14
C ASP A 301 13.55 16.96 -27.67
N ASN A 302 13.58 15.92 -26.81
CA ASN A 302 13.25 16.02 -25.39
C ASN A 302 14.45 15.76 -24.47
N GLY A 303 15.67 15.55 -25.00
CA GLY A 303 16.83 15.18 -24.17
C GLY A 303 16.67 13.84 -23.44
N VAL A 304 16.00 12.86 -24.05
CA VAL A 304 15.84 11.51 -23.48
C VAL A 304 16.30 10.48 -24.50
N GLU A 305 16.90 9.38 -24.03
CA GLU A 305 17.19 8.22 -24.88
C GLU A 305 15.92 7.43 -25.27
N PRO A 306 15.96 6.69 -26.39
CA PRO A 306 17.09 6.59 -27.31
C PRO A 306 17.30 7.87 -28.12
N CYS A 307 18.56 8.34 -28.26
CA CYS A 307 18.87 9.39 -29.22
C CYS A 307 18.45 8.89 -30.60
N LEU A 308 17.63 9.69 -31.30
CA LEU A 308 17.12 9.33 -32.60
C LEU A 308 18.17 9.64 -33.66
N PRO A 309 18.42 8.75 -34.62
CA PRO A 309 19.26 9.08 -35.76
C PRO A 309 18.60 10.20 -36.58
N CYS A 310 19.39 11.14 -37.09
CA CYS A 310 18.86 12.20 -37.95
C CYS A 310 18.05 11.62 -39.12
N PRO A 311 16.84 12.11 -39.41
CA PRO A 311 16.05 11.63 -40.54
C PRO A 311 16.75 11.91 -41.87
N ALA A 312 16.37 11.16 -42.91
CA ALA A 312 16.92 11.35 -44.24
C ALA A 312 16.73 12.80 -44.72
N GLY A 313 17.78 13.39 -45.28
CA GLY A 313 17.80 14.81 -45.67
C GLY A 313 18.23 15.76 -44.54
N SER A 314 18.70 15.24 -43.42
CA SER A 314 19.24 16.03 -42.32
C SER A 314 20.47 15.37 -41.68
N TYR A 315 21.32 16.17 -41.05
CA TYR A 315 22.56 15.75 -40.42
C TYR A 315 22.79 16.45 -39.08
N GLN A 316 23.73 15.95 -38.28
CA GLN A 316 24.16 16.62 -37.06
C GLN A 316 25.65 16.39 -36.79
N THR A 317 26.43 17.47 -36.74
CA THR A 317 27.88 17.43 -36.48
C THR A 317 28.22 17.51 -34.99
N ASP A 318 27.41 18.22 -34.23
CA ASP A 318 27.73 18.62 -32.86
C ASP A 318 27.09 17.65 -31.86
N THR A 319 27.74 17.48 -30.71
CA THR A 319 27.23 16.65 -29.63
C THR A 319 26.14 17.37 -28.84
N GLY A 320 25.11 16.63 -28.43
CA GLY A 320 24.09 17.10 -27.49
C GLY A 320 23.05 18.00 -28.13
N GLN A 321 22.76 17.77 -29.40
CA GLN A 321 21.83 18.59 -30.16
C GLN A 321 20.41 18.04 -30.06
N THR A 322 19.45 18.96 -30.07
CA THR A 322 18.03 18.67 -29.90
C THR A 322 17.28 18.56 -31.21
N ALA A 323 17.94 18.87 -32.31
CA ALA A 323 17.41 18.78 -33.66
C ALA A 323 18.55 18.51 -34.65
N CYS A 324 18.20 18.01 -35.84
CA CYS A 324 19.12 17.87 -36.95
C CYS A 324 19.05 19.09 -37.88
N LEU A 325 20.18 19.41 -38.49
CA LEU A 325 20.30 20.45 -39.49
C LEU A 325 19.85 19.88 -40.85
N PRO A 326 19.03 20.59 -41.64
CA PRO A 326 18.68 20.14 -42.98
C PRO A 326 19.91 20.16 -43.90
N CYS A 327 19.97 19.22 -44.85
CA CYS A 327 20.97 19.27 -45.90
C CYS A 327 20.86 20.58 -46.71
N PRO A 328 21.99 21.16 -47.14
CA PRO A 328 21.99 22.38 -47.93
C PRO A 328 21.36 22.16 -49.32
N GLY A 329 20.65 23.17 -49.81
CA GLY A 329 20.09 23.17 -51.17
C GLY A 329 18.96 22.16 -51.37
N GLN A 330 19.11 21.27 -52.36
CA GLN A 330 18.16 20.19 -52.68
C GLN A 330 18.74 18.80 -52.43
N GLU A 331 19.86 18.72 -51.71
CA GLU A 331 20.55 17.46 -51.40
C GLU A 331 19.82 16.67 -50.31
N SER A 332 20.07 15.36 -50.25
CA SER A 332 19.54 14.49 -49.22
C SER A 332 20.60 13.47 -48.77
N THR A 333 20.38 12.83 -47.63
CA THR A 333 21.27 11.77 -47.14
C THR A 333 20.79 10.42 -47.66
N HIS A 334 21.72 9.49 -47.93
CA HIS A 334 21.39 8.12 -48.37
C HIS A 334 20.61 7.28 -47.33
N GLY A 335 20.50 7.76 -46.09
CA GLY A 335 19.82 7.09 -44.99
C GLY A 335 19.69 8.00 -43.77
N THR A 336 19.34 7.42 -42.64
CA THR A 336 19.27 8.14 -41.36
C THR A 336 20.63 8.16 -40.66
N GLY A 337 20.82 9.10 -39.72
CA GLY A 337 21.98 9.12 -38.82
C GLY A 337 23.21 9.85 -39.35
N ALA A 338 23.07 10.74 -40.34
CA ALA A 338 24.20 11.46 -40.94
C ALA A 338 24.91 12.36 -39.91
N SER A 339 26.19 12.09 -39.65
CA SER A 339 26.99 12.80 -38.65
C SER A 339 27.73 14.04 -39.15
N SER A 340 27.60 14.37 -40.44
CA SER A 340 28.18 15.56 -41.04
C SER A 340 27.48 15.94 -42.35
N THR A 341 27.73 17.15 -42.83
CA THR A 341 27.24 17.63 -44.13
C THR A 341 27.82 16.84 -45.31
N GLU A 342 28.94 16.13 -45.13
CA GLU A 342 29.57 15.34 -46.19
C GLU A 342 28.71 14.15 -46.64
N TYR A 343 27.74 13.75 -45.80
CA TYR A 343 26.76 12.72 -46.14
C TYR A 343 25.55 13.25 -46.92
N CYS A 344 25.44 14.57 -47.09
CA CYS A 344 24.46 15.19 -47.97
C CYS A 344 24.97 15.14 -49.41
N GLY A 345 24.15 14.62 -50.32
CA GLY A 345 24.46 14.59 -51.75
C GLY A 345 23.22 14.33 -52.60
N GLU A 346 23.44 14.18 -53.90
CA GLU A 346 22.38 13.72 -54.80
C GLU A 346 22.08 12.25 -54.53
N VAL A 347 20.89 11.96 -54.01
CA VAL A 347 20.45 10.58 -53.77
C VAL A 347 19.92 10.00 -55.07
N ASP A 348 20.62 9.00 -55.61
CA ASP A 348 20.11 8.20 -56.73
C ASP A 348 19.29 7.01 -56.22
N THR A 349 17.97 7.17 -56.23
CA THR A 349 17.01 6.15 -55.82
C THR A 349 16.89 4.98 -56.81
N CYS A 350 17.49 5.08 -58.00
CA CYS A 350 17.49 4.01 -59.00
C CYS A 350 18.62 2.99 -58.83
N VAL A 351 19.58 3.23 -57.92
CA VAL A 351 20.71 2.31 -57.66
C VAL A 351 20.25 0.91 -57.27
N SER A 352 19.14 0.79 -56.54
CA SER A 352 18.55 -0.49 -56.15
C SER A 352 17.81 -1.22 -57.28
N SER A 353 17.76 -0.64 -58.49
CA SER A 353 17.03 -1.15 -59.65
C SER A 353 15.59 -1.59 -59.32
N PRO A 354 14.74 -0.70 -58.78
CA PRO A 354 13.44 -1.08 -58.22
C PRO A 354 12.37 -1.46 -59.27
N CYS A 355 12.55 -1.05 -60.53
CA CYS A 355 11.60 -1.34 -61.61
C CYS A 355 11.82 -2.73 -62.19
N ILE A 356 10.75 -3.54 -62.23
CA ILE A 356 10.79 -4.91 -62.77
C ILE A 356 10.08 -5.00 -64.14
N ASN A 357 10.10 -6.18 -64.76
CA ASN A 357 9.44 -6.45 -66.06
C ASN A 357 9.83 -5.47 -67.19
N GLY A 358 11.10 -5.05 -67.23
CA GLY A 358 11.61 -4.16 -68.29
C GLY A 358 11.26 -2.69 -68.12
N GLY A 359 10.73 -2.26 -66.97
CA GLY A 359 10.52 -0.85 -66.65
C GLY A 359 11.84 -0.06 -66.52
N THR A 360 11.84 1.19 -66.96
CA THR A 360 12.99 2.11 -66.82
C THR A 360 12.83 2.92 -65.54
N CYS A 361 13.84 2.87 -64.66
CA CYS A 361 13.84 3.67 -63.44
C CYS A 361 14.23 5.13 -63.73
N VAL A 362 13.46 6.06 -63.18
CA VAL A 362 13.78 7.48 -63.21
C VAL A 362 13.89 8.00 -61.78
N ASN A 363 15.07 8.52 -61.45
CA ASN A 363 15.33 9.10 -60.13
C ASN A 363 14.47 10.37 -59.95
N THR A 364 13.89 10.54 -58.77
CA THR A 364 13.12 11.74 -58.41
C THR A 364 13.59 12.27 -57.05
N LYS A 365 13.18 13.51 -56.71
CA LYS A 365 13.72 14.25 -55.54
C LYS A 365 13.55 13.54 -54.19
N GLU A 366 12.52 12.73 -54.01
CA GLU A 366 12.20 12.06 -52.74
C GLU A 366 12.03 10.53 -52.91
N SER A 367 12.09 10.02 -54.14
CA SER A 367 11.79 8.62 -54.47
C SER A 367 12.22 8.28 -55.90
N TYR A 368 11.74 7.17 -56.46
CA TYR A 368 11.87 6.83 -57.87
C TYR A 368 10.50 6.77 -58.53
N ARG A 369 10.47 6.86 -59.86
CA ARG A 369 9.32 6.42 -60.67
C ARG A 369 9.77 5.39 -61.68
N CYS A 370 8.91 4.42 -61.95
CA CYS A 370 9.13 3.44 -63.01
C CYS A 370 8.30 3.80 -64.23
N ASP A 371 8.99 4.05 -65.34
CA ASP A 371 8.36 4.13 -66.65
C ASP A 371 8.20 2.69 -67.15
N CYS A 372 7.00 2.13 -66.94
CA CYS A 372 6.74 0.72 -67.23
C CYS A 372 6.75 0.41 -68.72
N ALA A 373 7.29 -0.77 -69.04
CA ALA A 373 7.11 -1.35 -70.37
C ALA A 373 5.60 -1.54 -70.67
N PRO A 374 5.21 -1.53 -71.96
CA PRO A 374 3.84 -1.88 -72.36
C PRO A 374 3.36 -3.18 -71.69
N GLY A 375 2.06 -3.27 -71.42
CA GLY A 375 1.48 -4.43 -70.72
C GLY A 375 1.69 -4.48 -69.21
N PHE A 376 2.47 -3.54 -68.61
CA PHE A 376 2.68 -3.49 -67.15
C PHE A 376 2.30 -2.15 -66.52
N LYS A 377 1.88 -2.20 -65.26
CA LYS A 377 1.55 -1.05 -64.40
C LYS A 377 1.92 -1.35 -62.95
N GLY A 378 1.79 -0.36 -62.08
CA GLY A 378 2.16 -0.45 -60.67
C GLY A 378 3.37 0.41 -60.37
N GLN A 379 3.71 0.53 -59.08
CA GLN A 379 4.82 1.39 -58.64
C GLN A 379 6.17 0.87 -59.17
N ASN A 380 6.29 -0.45 -59.27
CA ASN A 380 7.51 -1.14 -59.69
C ASN A 380 7.30 -1.90 -61.00
N CYS A 381 6.20 -1.65 -61.72
CA CYS A 381 5.77 -2.41 -62.91
C CYS A 381 5.48 -3.89 -62.61
N GLU A 382 5.01 -4.17 -61.40
CA GLU A 382 4.76 -5.52 -60.90
C GLU A 382 3.42 -6.11 -61.35
N LYS A 383 2.51 -5.29 -61.86
CA LYS A 383 1.17 -5.71 -62.26
C LYS A 383 1.09 -5.76 -63.77
N GLU A 384 0.78 -6.94 -64.30
CA GLU A 384 0.34 -7.07 -65.68
C GLU A 384 -1.00 -6.33 -65.86
N ILE A 385 -1.16 -5.67 -67.00
CA ILE A 385 -2.42 -5.04 -67.40
C ILE A 385 -3.26 -6.12 -68.05
N ASP A 386 -4.39 -6.47 -67.44
CA ASP A 386 -5.38 -7.32 -68.09
C ASP A 386 -6.28 -6.45 -68.99
N GLU A 387 -6.03 -6.48 -70.30
CA GLU A 387 -6.81 -5.70 -71.26
C GLU A 387 -8.26 -6.17 -71.37
N CYS A 388 -8.57 -7.38 -70.89
CA CYS A 388 -9.91 -7.94 -70.96
C CYS A 388 -10.87 -7.35 -69.92
N LEU A 389 -10.36 -6.75 -68.85
CA LEU A 389 -11.19 -6.13 -67.81
C LEU A 389 -11.96 -4.89 -68.31
N ALA A 390 -11.46 -4.21 -69.33
CA ALA A 390 -12.15 -3.06 -69.93
C ALA A 390 -13.29 -3.47 -70.89
N THR A 391 -13.56 -4.78 -71.03
CA THR A 391 -14.50 -5.34 -72.01
C THR A 391 -14.32 -4.73 -73.43
N PRO A 392 -13.10 -4.65 -73.96
CA PRO A 392 -12.83 -3.94 -75.21
C PRO A 392 -13.42 -4.65 -76.44
N CYS A 393 -13.79 -5.92 -76.32
CA CYS A 393 -14.24 -6.74 -77.43
C CYS A 393 -15.77 -6.64 -77.64
N TYR A 394 -16.20 -6.55 -78.90
CA TYR A 394 -17.62 -6.42 -79.25
C TYR A 394 -18.38 -7.74 -79.07
N LYS A 395 -19.71 -7.67 -78.91
CA LYS A 395 -20.58 -8.79 -78.51
C LYS A 395 -20.22 -10.12 -79.20
N SER A 396 -19.95 -11.13 -78.35
CA SER A 396 -19.68 -12.55 -78.65
C SER A 396 -18.23 -12.97 -78.94
N SER A 397 -17.23 -12.10 -78.81
CA SER A 397 -15.81 -12.48 -78.86
C SER A 397 -15.21 -12.76 -77.47
N THR A 398 -14.36 -13.80 -77.37
CA THR A 398 -13.59 -14.11 -76.17
C THR A 398 -12.33 -13.26 -76.12
N CYS A 399 -12.18 -12.45 -75.07
CA CYS A 399 -10.93 -11.72 -74.85
C CYS A 399 -9.86 -12.67 -74.28
N VAL A 400 -8.62 -12.52 -74.74
CA VAL A 400 -7.46 -13.25 -74.21
C VAL A 400 -6.43 -12.21 -73.78
N ASN A 401 -6.14 -12.18 -72.48
CA ASN A 401 -5.09 -11.33 -71.92
C ASN A 401 -3.74 -11.72 -72.53
N LYS A 402 -2.92 -10.73 -72.91
CA LYS A 402 -1.59 -10.96 -73.45
C LYS A 402 -0.59 -9.99 -72.82
N VAL A 403 0.43 -10.54 -72.17
CA VAL A 403 1.66 -9.79 -71.89
C VAL A 403 2.26 -9.33 -73.23
N SER A 404 2.19 -8.03 -73.53
CA SER A 404 2.72 -7.44 -74.77
C SER A 404 3.98 -6.65 -74.53
#